data_AF-A0A8H3IWG9-F1
#
_entry.id   AF-A0A8H3IWG9-F1
#
_cell.length_a   1.000
_cell.length_b   1.000
_cell.length_c   1.000
_cell.angle_alpha   90.00
_cell.angle_beta   90.00
_cell.angle_gamma   90.00
#
_symmetry.space_group_name_H-M   'P 1'
#
loop_
_entity.id
_entity.type
_entity.pdbx_description
1 polymer ?
#
loop_
_entity_poly.entity_id
_entity_poly.type
_entity_poly.pdbx_seq_one_letter_code
_entity_poly.pdbx_strand_id
1 'polypeptide(L)'
;MTIESKEKEHGVAKRCKPACTEPKKQNRCRTITTKLAHPIQFNYAYDDEEETAPCHWCEDAIYGILGLGEVEVEIIDNEDGQGFIEVVDGHTETYGHSRMCEFCTTDRLKITACENHGIEPIEGIDPNRFDYKSVVDWMMPGMASQAPFAWCSICPSPAFFSCSTKPDIHMDGYEGDLYLGNHNGCGLLLCESCAVTMVSEHEGKLDKLIDSLENAGGDGGFGIRADASFLHSKGELLRRVGGV
;
A
#
# COMPACT_ATOMS: atom_id res chain seq x y z
N MET A 1 -48.20 -17.10 -38.31
CA MET A 1 -47.46 -15.85 -38.58
C MET A 1 -46.41 -15.73 -37.51
N THR A 2 -45.20 -16.12 -37.86
CA THR A 2 -44.06 -16.33 -36.97
C THR A 2 -43.28 -15.02 -36.92
N ILE A 3 -42.97 -14.54 -35.72
CA ILE A 3 -42.25 -13.29 -35.47
C ILE A 3 -40.77 -13.55 -35.74
N GLU A 4 -40.20 -12.86 -36.73
CA GLU A 4 -38.77 -12.90 -37.06
C GLU A 4 -37.96 -12.19 -35.97
N SER A 5 -37.09 -12.94 -35.29
CA SER A 5 -36.04 -12.44 -34.43
C SER A 5 -34.86 -11.95 -35.28
N LYS A 6 -34.65 -10.63 -35.34
CA LYS A 6 -33.40 -10.02 -35.85
C LYS A 6 -32.34 -10.08 -34.76
N GLU A 7 -31.36 -10.97 -34.92
CA GLU A 7 -30.10 -10.90 -34.19
C GLU A 7 -29.34 -9.63 -34.64
N LYS A 8 -29.11 -8.72 -33.69
CA LYS A 8 -28.17 -7.61 -33.84
C LYS A 8 -26.79 -8.14 -33.41
N GLU A 9 -25.94 -8.42 -34.39
CA GLU A 9 -24.49 -8.54 -34.18
C GLU A 9 -23.99 -7.25 -33.51
N HIS A 10 -23.66 -7.34 -32.22
CA HIS A 10 -22.89 -6.31 -31.53
C HIS A 10 -21.43 -6.55 -31.88
N GLY A 11 -20.86 -5.60 -32.61
CA GLY A 11 -19.47 -5.61 -33.01
C GLY A 11 -18.55 -5.80 -31.81
N VAL A 12 -17.69 -6.82 -31.91
CA VAL A 12 -16.55 -7.04 -31.02
C VAL A 12 -15.74 -5.75 -30.97
N ALA A 13 -15.64 -5.16 -29.77
CA ALA A 13 -14.77 -4.01 -29.53
C ALA A 13 -13.36 -4.35 -30.01
N LYS A 14 -12.83 -3.52 -30.92
CA LYS A 14 -11.43 -3.63 -31.35
C LYS A 14 -10.56 -3.44 -30.11
N ARG A 15 -9.96 -4.52 -29.62
CA ARG A 15 -8.81 -4.48 -28.70
C ARG A 15 -7.81 -3.46 -29.27
N CYS A 16 -7.58 -2.36 -28.55
CA CYS A 16 -6.47 -1.46 -28.86
C CYS A 16 -5.19 -2.29 -28.92
N LYS A 17 -4.36 -2.06 -29.94
CA LYS A 17 -3.07 -2.74 -30.03
C LYS A 17 -2.23 -2.37 -28.80
N PRO A 18 -1.47 -3.29 -28.18
CA PRO A 18 -0.60 -2.96 -27.07
C PRO A 18 0.44 -1.91 -27.51
N ALA A 19 0.67 -0.88 -26.70
CA ALA A 19 1.59 0.21 -27.06
C ALA A 19 3.06 -0.24 -27.03
N CYS A 20 3.35 -1.43 -26.48
CA CYS A 20 4.66 -2.08 -26.54
C CYS A 20 5.05 -2.64 -27.91
N THR A 21 4.38 -2.21 -28.99
CA THR A 21 4.70 -2.57 -30.37
C THR A 21 5.89 -1.79 -30.96
N GLU A 22 6.42 -0.78 -30.26
CA GLU A 22 7.63 -0.06 -30.69
C GLU A 22 8.93 -0.82 -30.33
N PRO A 23 9.84 -1.09 -31.29
CA PRO A 23 11.04 -1.90 -31.06
C PRO A 23 11.98 -1.39 -29.95
N LYS A 24 12.00 -0.07 -29.70
CA LYS A 24 12.86 0.54 -28.67
C LYS A 24 12.34 0.36 -27.25
N LYS A 25 11.04 0.06 -27.07
CA LYS A 25 10.38 -0.04 -25.76
C LYS A 25 10.19 -1.48 -25.28
N GLN A 26 10.34 -2.46 -26.17
CA GLN A 26 10.07 -3.88 -25.88
C GLN A 26 10.86 -4.44 -24.68
N ASN A 27 12.11 -4.02 -24.48
CA ASN A 27 12.93 -4.51 -23.36
C ASN A 27 12.59 -3.91 -21.99
N ARG A 28 11.70 -2.91 -21.95
CA ARG A 28 11.23 -2.21 -20.73
C ARG A 28 9.73 -2.36 -20.51
N CYS A 29 9.08 -3.08 -21.41
CA CYS A 29 7.69 -3.44 -21.29
C CYS A 29 7.57 -4.72 -20.48
N ARG A 30 6.75 -4.69 -19.44
CA ARG A 30 6.36 -5.89 -18.69
C ARG A 30 4.95 -5.74 -18.17
N THR A 31 4.35 -6.87 -17.85
CA THR A 31 3.06 -6.89 -17.18
C THR A 31 3.30 -6.98 -15.68
N ILE A 32 2.53 -6.21 -14.91
CA ILE A 32 2.52 -6.29 -13.46
C ILE A 32 1.09 -6.40 -12.95
N THR A 33 0.96 -6.92 -11.74
CA THR A 33 -0.26 -6.82 -10.95
C THR A 33 -0.10 -5.67 -9.96
N THR A 34 -1.05 -4.75 -9.89
CA THR A 34 -0.99 -3.63 -8.96
C THR A 34 -2.35 -3.22 -8.43
N LYS A 35 -2.35 -2.62 -7.23
CA LYS A 35 -3.52 -2.02 -6.58
C LYS A 35 -3.46 -0.49 -6.56
N LEU A 36 -2.41 0.11 -7.11
CA LEU A 36 -2.12 1.53 -7.02
C LEU A 36 -1.94 2.09 -8.43
N ALA A 37 -2.19 3.39 -8.60
CA ALA A 37 -2.01 4.07 -9.88
C ALA A 37 -0.58 4.61 -10.04
N HIS A 38 0.10 4.23 -11.12
CA HIS A 38 1.50 4.52 -11.38
C HIS A 38 1.74 5.56 -12.49
N PRO A 39 2.85 6.31 -12.44
CA PRO A 39 3.88 6.33 -11.39
C PRO A 39 3.36 6.95 -10.10
N ILE A 40 3.83 6.42 -8.97
CA ILE A 40 3.50 6.97 -7.66
C ILE A 40 4.32 8.24 -7.43
N GLN A 41 3.68 9.28 -6.91
CA GLN A 41 4.33 10.53 -6.52
C GLN A 41 4.62 10.49 -5.02
N PHE A 42 5.86 10.15 -4.66
CA PHE A 42 6.35 10.25 -3.29
C PHE A 42 6.79 11.68 -2.96
N ASN A 43 6.77 12.05 -1.68
CA ASN A 43 7.01 13.42 -1.21
C ASN A 43 6.15 14.47 -1.93
N TYR A 44 4.90 14.11 -2.25
CA TYR A 44 3.96 15.01 -2.90
C TYR A 44 3.67 16.21 -1.99
N ALA A 45 4.07 17.39 -2.42
CA ALA A 45 3.74 18.65 -1.77
C ALA A 45 2.31 19.03 -2.15
N TYR A 46 1.41 18.94 -1.18
CA TYR A 46 0.07 19.47 -1.31
C TYR A 46 0.12 20.97 -1.04
N ASP A 47 -0.34 21.75 -2.01
CA ASP A 47 -0.48 23.19 -1.93
C ASP A 47 -1.96 23.56 -2.01
N ASP A 48 -2.48 24.14 -0.91
CA ASP A 48 -3.85 24.64 -0.77
C ASP A 48 -4.11 25.86 -1.68
N GLU A 49 -3.10 26.67 -1.99
CA GLU A 49 -3.23 27.86 -2.83
C GLU A 49 -3.37 27.47 -4.31
N GLU A 50 -2.74 26.38 -4.72
CA GLU A 50 -2.82 25.84 -6.08
C GLU A 50 -3.99 24.86 -6.29
N GLU A 51 -4.86 24.66 -5.28
CA GLU A 51 -5.98 23.70 -5.30
C GLU A 51 -5.57 22.30 -5.76
N THR A 52 -4.35 21.89 -5.40
CA THR A 52 -3.85 20.55 -5.73
C THR A 52 -4.64 19.47 -4.99
N ALA A 53 -4.64 18.22 -5.48
CA ALA A 53 -5.42 17.16 -4.83
C ALA A 53 -4.67 16.58 -3.61
N PRO A 54 -5.35 16.26 -2.49
CA PRO A 54 -4.68 15.81 -1.27
C PRO A 54 -3.95 14.46 -1.44
N CYS A 55 -3.12 14.15 -0.43
CA CYS A 55 -2.47 12.85 -0.28
C CYS A 55 -3.52 11.76 -0.09
N HIS A 56 -3.47 10.71 -0.93
CA HIS A 56 -4.46 9.63 -0.89
C HIS A 56 -4.44 8.86 0.45
N TRP A 57 -3.26 8.70 1.06
CA TRP A 57 -3.11 8.03 2.36
C TRP A 57 -3.61 8.85 3.54
N CYS A 58 -3.61 10.19 3.43
CA CYS A 58 -4.15 11.07 4.46
C CYS A 58 -5.66 11.22 4.31
N GLU A 59 -6.15 11.28 3.06
CA GLU A 59 -7.56 11.43 2.75
C GLU A 59 -8.36 10.17 3.10
N ASP A 60 -7.90 9.00 2.65
CA ASP A 60 -8.57 7.72 2.90
C ASP A 60 -7.56 6.64 3.31
N ALA A 61 -7.60 6.25 4.59
CA ALA A 61 -6.78 5.16 5.10
C ALA A 61 -7.00 3.83 4.35
N ILE A 62 -8.18 3.60 3.75
CA ILE A 62 -8.45 2.41 2.93
C ILE A 62 -7.62 2.40 1.66
N TYR A 63 -7.26 3.56 1.13
CA TYR A 63 -6.42 3.62 -0.07
C TYR A 63 -5.09 2.90 0.15
N GLY A 64 -4.46 3.07 1.33
CA GLY A 64 -3.24 2.31 1.66
C GLY A 64 -3.50 0.81 1.86
N ILE A 65 -4.67 0.45 2.36
CA ILE A 65 -5.01 -0.93 2.72
C ILE A 65 -5.42 -1.75 1.48
N LEU A 66 -6.41 -1.27 0.73
CA LEU A 66 -7.00 -1.98 -0.41
C LEU A 66 -6.55 -1.42 -1.76
N GLY A 67 -6.10 -0.16 -1.81
CA GLY A 67 -5.83 0.54 -3.06
C GLY A 67 -7.10 0.70 -3.89
N LEU A 68 -6.91 0.72 -5.20
CA LEU A 68 -7.96 0.82 -6.22
C LEU A 68 -8.45 -0.55 -6.69
N GLY A 69 -8.10 -1.62 -5.96
CA GLY A 69 -8.33 -3.01 -6.38
C GLY A 69 -7.25 -3.51 -7.35
N GLU A 70 -7.15 -4.83 -7.44
CA GLU A 70 -6.09 -5.49 -8.18
C GLU A 70 -6.37 -5.50 -9.69
N VAL A 71 -5.42 -5.00 -10.48
CA VAL A 71 -5.45 -5.04 -11.95
C VAL A 71 -4.14 -5.56 -12.50
N GLU A 72 -4.21 -6.30 -13.60
CA GLU A 72 -3.05 -6.67 -14.42
C GLU A 72 -2.87 -5.60 -15.50
N VAL A 73 -1.73 -4.90 -15.50
CA VAL A 73 -1.48 -3.76 -16.39
C VAL A 73 -0.13 -3.88 -17.09
N GLU A 74 -0.11 -3.51 -18.38
CA GLU A 74 1.13 -3.34 -19.13
C GLU A 74 1.78 -2.02 -18.75
N ILE A 75 3.06 -2.08 -18.36
CA ILE A 75 3.84 -0.92 -17.94
C ILE A 75 5.07 -0.73 -18.80
N ILE A 76 5.61 0.49 -18.77
CA ILE A 76 6.93 0.80 -19.30
C ILE A 76 7.78 1.33 -18.13
N ASP A 77 8.87 0.64 -17.79
CA ASP A 77 9.82 1.12 -16.78
C ASP A 77 10.48 2.43 -17.27
N ASN A 78 10.60 3.44 -16.41
CA ASN A 78 11.22 4.73 -16.76
C ASN A 78 12.75 4.58 -16.95
N GLU A 79 13.37 5.35 -17.85
CA GLU A 79 14.82 5.18 -18.12
C GLU A 79 15.70 5.64 -16.96
N ASP A 80 15.18 6.57 -16.15
CA ASP A 80 15.85 7.14 -14.97
C ASP A 80 15.68 6.28 -13.70
N GLY A 81 15.00 5.13 -13.81
CA GLY A 81 14.71 4.25 -12.68
C GLY A 81 13.63 4.78 -11.73
N GLN A 82 12.96 5.88 -12.05
CA GLN A 82 11.93 6.50 -11.21
C GLN A 82 10.55 5.84 -11.38
N GLY A 83 10.52 4.52 -11.22
CA GLY A 83 9.30 3.71 -11.34
C GLY A 83 8.92 3.41 -12.79
N PHE A 84 7.63 3.35 -13.06
CA PHE A 84 7.08 2.96 -14.35
C PHE A 84 5.76 3.68 -14.65
N ILE A 85 5.39 3.74 -15.92
CA ILE A 85 4.12 4.31 -16.38
C ILE A 85 3.18 3.20 -16.84
N GLU A 86 1.89 3.37 -16.55
CA GLU A 86 0.82 2.52 -17.09
C GLU A 86 0.53 2.88 -18.54
N VAL A 87 0.32 1.88 -19.39
CA VAL A 87 0.17 2.09 -20.83
C VAL A 87 -1.29 2.10 -21.27
N VAL A 88 -2.08 1.08 -20.91
CA VAL A 88 -3.51 0.90 -21.24
C VAL A 88 -4.20 0.11 -20.13
N ASP A 89 -5.46 0.41 -19.84
CA ASP A 89 -6.32 -0.29 -18.86
C ASP A 89 -5.77 -0.28 -17.42
N GLY A 90 -4.87 0.65 -17.11
CA GLY A 90 -4.36 0.92 -15.77
C GLY A 90 -5.28 1.83 -14.96
N HIS A 91 -4.99 1.99 -13.68
CA HIS A 91 -5.74 2.86 -12.77
C HIS A 91 -5.63 4.35 -13.14
N THR A 92 -4.51 4.77 -13.71
CA THR A 92 -4.17 6.17 -13.95
C THR A 92 -5.13 6.86 -14.92
N GLU A 93 -5.67 6.13 -15.90
CA GLU A 93 -6.63 6.69 -16.87
C GLU A 93 -7.91 7.18 -16.19
N THR A 94 -8.33 6.53 -15.10
CA THR A 94 -9.56 6.87 -14.37
C THR A 94 -9.29 7.75 -13.14
N TYR A 95 -8.23 7.45 -12.39
CA TYR A 95 -8.01 8.04 -11.06
C TYR A 95 -6.84 9.02 -10.98
N GLY A 96 -6.05 9.14 -12.06
CA GLY A 96 -4.76 9.82 -12.02
C GLY A 96 -3.74 9.05 -11.16
N HIS A 97 -2.57 9.66 -10.92
CA HIS A 97 -1.48 9.02 -10.18
C HIS A 97 -1.75 8.94 -8.68
N SER A 98 -1.22 7.89 -8.04
CA SER A 98 -1.16 7.81 -6.58
C SER A 98 -0.24 8.90 -6.04
N ARG A 99 -0.64 9.53 -4.92
CA ARG A 99 0.05 10.68 -4.31
C ARG A 99 0.27 10.43 -2.83
N MET A 100 1.54 10.41 -2.41
CA MET A 100 1.95 10.20 -1.03
C MET A 100 2.75 11.43 -0.56
N CYS A 101 2.27 12.11 0.47
CA CYS A 101 2.96 13.27 1.03
C CYS A 101 4.28 12.89 1.71
N GLU A 102 5.08 13.91 2.05
CA GLU A 102 6.35 13.75 2.76
C GLU A 102 6.20 13.03 4.12
N PHE A 103 5.12 13.30 4.87
CA PHE A 103 4.87 12.63 6.16
C PHE A 103 4.60 11.13 6.00
N CYS A 104 3.65 10.76 5.12
CA CYS A 104 3.37 9.36 4.82
C CYS A 104 4.56 8.61 4.23
N THR A 105 5.40 9.32 3.46
CA THR A 105 6.65 8.79 2.92
C THR A 105 7.65 8.53 4.05
N THR A 106 7.90 9.54 4.89
CA THR A 106 8.86 9.50 6.00
C THR A 106 8.50 8.42 7.02
N ASP A 107 7.21 8.27 7.37
CA ASP A 107 6.78 7.25 8.33
C ASP A 107 7.07 5.84 7.83
N ARG A 108 6.93 5.58 6.54
CA ARG A 108 7.31 4.29 5.93
C ARG A 108 8.82 4.08 5.92
N LEU A 109 9.59 5.14 5.62
CA LEU A 109 11.06 5.07 5.65
C LEU A 109 11.59 4.78 7.06
N LYS A 110 11.01 5.36 8.11
CA LYS A 110 11.36 5.05 9.51
C LYS A 110 11.18 3.57 9.82
N ILE A 111 10.07 2.97 9.36
CA ILE A 111 9.79 1.54 9.51
C ILE A 111 10.84 0.71 8.77
N THR A 112 11.08 1.00 7.49
CA THR A 112 12.04 0.24 6.68
C THR A 112 13.48 0.36 7.18
N ALA A 113 13.85 1.48 7.79
CA ALA A 113 15.18 1.71 8.36
C ALA A 113 15.43 0.92 9.67
N CYS A 114 14.39 0.39 10.30
CA CYS A 114 14.54 -0.40 11.53
C CYS A 114 15.00 -1.82 11.19
N GLU A 115 16.29 -2.11 11.41
CA GLU A 115 16.90 -3.38 10.99
C GLU A 115 16.36 -4.63 11.72
N ASN A 116 15.83 -4.45 12.92
CA ASN A 116 15.29 -5.53 13.73
C ASN A 116 14.13 -5.05 14.60
N HIS A 117 12.91 -5.52 14.30
CA HIS A 117 11.71 -5.10 15.01
C HIS A 117 11.47 -5.97 16.26
N GLY A 118 11.63 -5.39 17.44
CA GLY A 118 11.10 -5.95 18.69
C GLY A 118 9.62 -5.65 18.76
N ILE A 119 8.76 -6.67 18.91
CA ILE A 119 7.31 -6.52 18.85
C ILE A 119 6.71 -6.64 20.25
N GLU A 120 5.92 -5.65 20.66
CA GLU A 120 5.23 -5.61 21.95
C GLU A 120 3.75 -5.26 21.80
N PRO A 121 2.87 -5.71 22.72
CA PRO A 121 1.47 -5.30 22.74
C PRO A 121 1.33 -3.78 22.89
N ILE A 122 0.35 -3.20 22.19
CA ILE A 122 0.00 -1.79 22.35
C ILE A 122 -0.69 -1.60 23.70
N GLU A 123 -0.19 -0.65 24.50
CA GLU A 123 -0.76 -0.37 25.83
C GLU A 123 -2.23 0.06 25.73
N GLY A 124 -3.07 -0.52 26.59
CA GLY A 124 -4.49 -0.16 26.67
C GLY A 124 -5.41 -0.85 25.63
N ILE A 125 -4.87 -1.67 24.73
CA ILE A 125 -5.67 -2.40 23.74
C ILE A 125 -5.65 -3.91 24.05
N ASP A 126 -6.82 -4.53 24.17
CA ASP A 126 -6.98 -5.98 24.36
C ASP A 126 -7.65 -6.61 23.12
N PRO A 127 -6.93 -7.46 22.36
CA PRO A 127 -7.47 -8.14 21.17
C PRO A 127 -8.74 -8.96 21.46
N ASN A 128 -8.89 -9.49 22.68
CA ASN A 128 -10.02 -10.36 23.04
C ASN A 128 -11.32 -9.60 23.30
N ARG A 129 -11.21 -8.28 23.51
CA ARG A 129 -12.35 -7.38 23.75
C ARG A 129 -12.71 -6.57 22.50
N PHE A 130 -11.98 -6.76 21.42
CA PHE A 130 -12.13 -5.99 20.21
C PHE A 130 -13.33 -6.46 19.39
N ASP A 131 -14.16 -5.51 18.93
CA ASP A 131 -15.33 -5.82 18.09
C ASP A 131 -14.94 -5.96 16.62
N TYR A 132 -14.49 -7.17 16.26
CA TYR A 132 -14.12 -7.50 14.87
C TYR A 132 -15.25 -7.33 13.86
N LYS A 133 -16.52 -7.37 14.28
CA LYS A 133 -17.65 -7.22 13.34
C LYS A 133 -17.71 -5.80 12.79
N SER A 134 -17.39 -4.81 13.62
CA SER A 134 -17.39 -3.41 13.23
C SER A 134 -16.28 -3.07 12.22
N VAL A 135 -15.23 -3.89 12.11
CA VAL A 135 -14.07 -3.63 11.22
C VAL A 135 -14.50 -3.50 9.77
N VAL A 136 -15.46 -4.32 9.32
CA VAL A 136 -15.95 -4.28 7.94
C VAL A 136 -16.65 -2.96 7.66
N ASP A 137 -17.41 -2.43 8.63
CA ASP A 137 -18.06 -1.13 8.48
C ASP A 137 -17.01 -0.01 8.36
N TRP A 138 -15.91 -0.11 9.10
CA TRP A 138 -14.78 0.82 9.01
C TRP A 138 -13.96 0.66 7.72
N MET A 139 -14.11 -0.43 6.97
CA MET A 139 -13.50 -0.57 5.64
C MET A 139 -14.28 0.13 4.54
N MET A 140 -15.47 0.66 4.83
CA MET A 140 -16.24 1.40 3.85
C MET A 140 -15.58 2.76 3.55
N PRO A 141 -15.60 3.21 2.28
CA PRO A 141 -15.03 4.50 1.89
C PRO A 141 -15.51 5.65 2.78
N GLY A 142 -14.57 6.49 3.22
CA GLY A 142 -14.84 7.65 4.08
C GLY A 142 -15.00 7.35 5.59
N MET A 143 -15.04 6.08 5.99
CA MET A 143 -15.13 5.71 7.42
C MET A 143 -13.79 5.32 8.03
N ALA A 144 -12.84 4.82 7.25
CA ALA A 144 -11.61 4.25 7.80
C ALA A 144 -10.68 5.22 8.50
N SER A 145 -10.63 6.46 8.03
CA SER A 145 -9.87 7.54 8.68
C SER A 145 -10.47 7.93 10.05
N GLN A 146 -11.68 7.43 10.38
CA GLN A 146 -12.38 7.62 11.65
C GLN A 146 -12.39 6.33 12.51
N ALA A 147 -11.70 5.27 12.08
CA ALA A 147 -11.66 4.02 12.81
C ALA A 147 -11.10 4.27 14.23
N PRO A 148 -11.74 3.74 15.30
CA PRO A 148 -11.28 3.93 16.67
C PRO A 148 -10.06 3.05 17.02
N PHE A 149 -9.35 2.55 16.02
CA PHE A 149 -8.22 1.64 16.13
C PHE A 149 -7.25 1.84 14.97
N ALA A 150 -6.00 1.41 15.15
CA ALA A 150 -5.02 1.39 14.08
C ALA A 150 -5.11 0.12 13.23
N TRP A 151 -4.66 0.24 11.98
CA TRP A 151 -4.52 -0.86 11.04
C TRP A 151 -3.12 -1.45 11.08
N CYS A 152 -3.03 -2.77 10.90
CA CYS A 152 -1.77 -3.46 10.65
C CYS A 152 -1.08 -2.84 9.42
N SER A 153 0.23 -2.65 9.48
CA SER A 153 1.05 -2.11 8.40
C SER A 153 1.23 -3.10 7.24
N ILE A 154 0.82 -4.36 7.40
CA ILE A 154 1.09 -5.45 6.46
C ILE A 154 -0.18 -6.01 5.83
N CYS A 155 -1.24 -6.22 6.61
CA CYS A 155 -2.50 -6.79 6.12
C CYS A 155 -3.71 -5.92 6.49
N PRO A 156 -4.86 -6.12 5.84
CA PRO A 156 -6.13 -5.45 6.19
C PRO A 156 -6.75 -5.94 7.51
N SER A 157 -6.01 -5.89 8.62
CA SER A 157 -6.50 -6.29 9.94
C SER A 157 -6.19 -5.22 10.99
N PRO A 158 -6.99 -5.08 12.05
CA PRO A 158 -6.68 -4.19 13.18
C PRO A 158 -5.33 -4.54 13.83
N ALA A 159 -4.58 -3.52 14.22
CA ALA A 159 -3.31 -3.67 14.92
C ALA A 159 -3.52 -3.73 16.43
N PHE A 160 -2.73 -4.58 17.07
CA PHE A 160 -2.69 -4.77 18.52
C PHE A 160 -1.27 -4.77 19.08
N PHE A 161 -0.28 -4.79 18.19
CA PHE A 161 1.14 -4.84 18.52
C PHE A 161 1.87 -3.73 17.78
N SER A 162 2.97 -3.27 18.35
CA SER A 162 3.83 -2.23 17.78
C SER A 162 5.30 -2.61 17.91
N CYS A 163 6.15 -2.03 17.06
CA CYS A 163 7.59 -2.13 17.23
C CYS A 163 8.04 -1.30 18.44
N SER A 164 8.77 -1.91 19.37
CA SER A 164 9.38 -1.29 20.56
C SER A 164 10.87 -0.93 20.38
N THR A 165 11.47 -1.28 19.24
CA THR A 165 12.88 -0.99 18.94
C THR A 165 13.08 0.52 18.84
N LYS A 166 13.91 1.06 19.74
CA LYS A 166 14.32 2.47 19.67
C LYS A 166 15.21 2.68 18.45
N PRO A 167 14.95 3.69 17.61
CA PRO A 167 15.87 4.02 16.53
C PRO A 167 17.23 4.43 17.12
N ASP A 168 18.32 3.95 16.51
CA ASP A 168 19.70 4.33 16.90
C ASP A 168 19.99 5.83 16.64
N ILE A 169 19.17 6.46 15.82
CA ILE A 169 19.23 7.88 15.50
C ILE A 169 18.02 8.55 16.16
N HIS A 170 18.27 9.47 17.10
CA HIS A 170 17.26 10.44 17.47
C HIS A 170 16.90 11.21 16.19
N MET A 171 15.78 10.89 15.54
CA MET A 171 15.19 11.77 14.54
C MET A 171 14.52 12.89 15.32
N ASP A 172 15.34 13.83 15.77
CA ASP A 172 14.94 15.06 16.42
C ASP A 172 14.10 15.90 15.45
N GLY A 173 12.81 16.04 15.75
CA GLY A 173 11.96 17.06 15.10
C GLY A 173 10.56 16.65 14.66
N TYR A 174 10.13 15.39 14.81
CA TYR A 174 8.76 15.02 14.47
C TYR A 174 8.13 14.14 15.55
N GLU A 175 7.55 14.79 16.57
CA GLU A 175 6.57 14.17 17.47
C GLU A 175 5.35 13.83 16.62
N GLY A 176 5.26 12.57 16.17
CA GLY A 176 4.12 12.08 15.42
C GLY A 176 2.89 12.03 16.32
N ASP A 177 2.00 12.99 16.16
CA ASP A 177 0.67 13.11 16.78
C ASP A 177 -0.33 12.05 16.25
N LEU A 178 0.11 10.82 15.99
CA LEU A 178 -0.82 9.73 15.66
C LEU A 178 -1.36 9.13 16.95
N TYR A 179 -2.49 9.70 17.42
CA TYR A 179 -3.64 9.22 18.22
C TYR A 179 -3.59 7.94 19.10
N LEU A 180 -2.50 7.21 19.18
CA LEU A 180 -2.27 6.07 20.03
C LEU A 180 -0.96 6.35 20.78
N GLY A 181 -1.09 6.61 22.08
CA GLY A 181 -0.09 7.33 22.87
C GLY A 181 1.33 6.76 22.80
N ASN A 182 2.33 7.64 22.93
CA ASN A 182 3.73 7.34 23.26
C ASN A 182 4.28 5.98 22.78
N HIS A 183 4.10 5.65 21.51
CA HIS A 183 4.68 4.43 20.95
C HIS A 183 6.19 4.62 20.79
N ASN A 184 6.95 3.96 21.68
CA ASN A 184 8.40 3.92 21.61
C ASN A 184 8.81 3.04 20.43
N GLY A 185 9.05 3.58 19.23
CA GLY A 185 9.61 2.77 18.14
C GLY A 185 9.57 3.40 16.76
N CYS A 186 9.72 2.57 15.73
CA CYS A 186 9.79 3.00 14.33
C CYS A 186 8.43 3.32 13.67
N GLY A 187 7.31 3.07 14.37
CA GLY A 187 5.95 3.26 13.84
C GLY A 187 5.30 2.02 13.20
N LEU A 188 5.98 0.87 13.18
CA LEU A 188 5.40 -0.38 12.68
C LEU A 188 4.29 -0.87 13.61
N LEU A 189 3.12 -1.17 13.05
CA LEU A 189 1.94 -1.68 13.76
C LEU A 189 1.53 -3.02 13.16
N LEU A 190 1.25 -4.03 13.99
CA LEU A 190 0.92 -5.38 13.54
C LEU A 190 -0.36 -5.90 14.20
N CYS A 191 -1.13 -6.67 13.45
CA CYS A 191 -2.17 -7.54 14.02
C CYS A 191 -1.52 -8.75 14.72
N GLU A 192 -2.32 -9.54 15.44
CA GLU A 192 -1.84 -10.71 16.18
C GLU A 192 -1.13 -11.73 15.28
N SER A 193 -1.71 -12.08 14.12
CA SER A 193 -1.10 -13.06 13.22
C SER A 193 0.24 -12.57 12.65
N CYS A 194 0.31 -11.34 12.16
CA CYS A 194 1.55 -10.77 11.64
C CYS A 194 2.61 -10.63 12.73
N ALA A 195 2.23 -10.27 13.96
CA ALA A 195 3.14 -10.18 15.09
C ALA A 195 3.72 -11.55 15.47
N VAL A 196 2.87 -12.57 15.56
CA VAL A 196 3.30 -13.95 15.86
C VAL A 196 4.25 -14.47 14.78
N THR A 197 3.92 -14.31 13.50
CA THR A 197 4.78 -14.72 12.38
C THR A 197 6.09 -13.93 12.35
N MET A 198 6.06 -12.62 12.58
CA MET A 198 7.26 -11.78 12.67
C MET A 198 8.24 -12.29 13.72
N VAL A 199 7.75 -12.59 14.92
CA VAL A 199 8.59 -12.99 16.06
C VAL A 199 9.03 -14.45 15.94
N SER A 200 8.10 -15.35 15.59
CA SER A 200 8.32 -16.80 15.69
C SER A 200 9.03 -17.39 14.48
N GLU A 201 8.84 -16.81 13.30
CA GLU A 201 9.33 -17.36 12.03
C GLU A 201 10.40 -16.49 11.38
N HIS A 202 10.31 -15.16 11.53
CA HIS A 202 11.14 -14.21 10.80
C HIS A 202 12.17 -13.46 11.65
N GLU A 203 12.21 -13.71 12.96
CA GLU A 203 13.19 -13.13 13.89
C GLU A 203 13.24 -11.60 13.81
N GLY A 204 12.08 -10.94 13.68
CA GLY A 204 11.98 -9.47 13.61
C GLY A 204 12.35 -8.87 12.25
N LYS A 205 12.52 -9.67 11.19
CA LYS A 205 12.86 -9.22 9.84
C LYS A 205 11.61 -8.95 8.99
N LEU A 206 11.34 -7.66 8.75
CA LEU A 206 10.17 -7.20 8.02
C LEU A 206 10.08 -7.69 6.58
N ASP A 207 11.20 -7.65 5.85
CA ASP A 207 11.25 -8.13 4.46
C ASP A 207 10.79 -9.59 4.34
N LYS A 208 11.23 -10.46 5.26
CA LYS A 208 10.84 -11.87 5.25
C LYS A 208 9.34 -12.05 5.51
N LEU A 209 8.75 -11.23 6.37
CA LEU A 209 7.31 -11.25 6.60
C LEU A 209 6.54 -10.86 5.34
N ILE A 210 6.93 -9.76 4.69
CA ILE A 210 6.32 -9.29 3.44
C ILE A 210 6.45 -10.37 2.36
N ASP A 211 7.67 -10.87 2.12
CA ASP A 211 7.94 -11.95 1.15
C ASP A 211 7.07 -13.19 1.44
N SER A 212 6.93 -13.59 2.71
CA SER A 212 6.15 -14.78 3.06
C SER A 212 4.66 -14.63 2.73
N LEU A 213 4.11 -13.43 2.94
CA LEU A 213 2.68 -13.15 2.70
C LEU A 213 2.39 -12.92 1.21
N GLU A 214 3.31 -12.31 0.47
CA GLU A 214 3.20 -12.21 -0.99
C GLU A 214 3.25 -13.59 -1.65
N ASN A 215 4.11 -14.50 -1.16
CA ASN A 215 4.24 -15.85 -1.69
C ASN A 215 3.15 -16.83 -1.23
N ALA A 216 2.47 -16.56 -0.11
CA ALA A 216 1.42 -17.42 0.43
C ALA A 216 0.17 -17.48 -0.47
N GLY A 217 0.06 -16.64 -1.51
CA GLY A 217 -0.93 -16.85 -2.56
C GLY A 217 -2.39 -16.76 -2.08
N GLY A 218 -2.72 -15.76 -1.26
CA GLY A 218 -4.06 -15.19 -1.17
C GLY A 218 -5.24 -16.09 -0.76
N ASP A 219 -5.02 -17.27 -0.18
CA ASP A 219 -6.12 -18.13 0.28
C ASP A 219 -6.58 -17.86 1.74
N GLY A 220 -5.81 -17.06 2.48
CA GLY A 220 -6.11 -16.60 3.85
C GLY A 220 -6.69 -15.19 3.95
N GLY A 221 -8.01 -15.06 3.76
CA GLY A 221 -8.84 -14.00 4.35
C GLY A 221 -8.87 -12.61 3.68
N PHE A 222 -7.74 -11.89 3.57
CA PHE A 222 -7.72 -10.51 3.02
C PHE A 222 -6.40 -10.13 2.31
N GLY A 223 -5.42 -11.03 2.25
CA GLY A 223 -4.15 -10.81 1.58
C GLY A 223 -3.28 -9.71 2.21
N ILE A 224 -2.33 -9.20 1.43
CA ILE A 224 -1.42 -8.13 1.83
C ILE A 224 -1.98 -6.75 1.42
N ARG A 225 -1.69 -5.72 2.23
CA ARG A 225 -2.06 -4.33 1.93
C ARG A 225 -1.48 -3.87 0.60
N ALA A 226 -2.19 -2.96 -0.07
CA ALA A 226 -1.74 -2.36 -1.33
C ALA A 226 -0.39 -1.66 -1.20
N ASP A 227 -0.09 -1.07 -0.05
CA ASP A 227 1.13 -0.31 0.20
C ASP A 227 2.19 -1.04 1.05
N ALA A 228 1.99 -2.31 1.38
CA ALA A 228 2.92 -3.07 2.22
C ALA A 228 4.31 -3.19 1.58
N SER A 229 4.37 -3.32 0.26
CA SER A 229 5.63 -3.43 -0.49
C SER A 229 6.51 -2.17 -0.40
N PHE A 230 5.97 -1.03 0.04
CA PHE A 230 6.78 0.16 0.33
C PHE A 230 7.62 0.04 1.59
N LEU A 231 7.25 -0.89 2.47
CA LEU A 231 8.00 -1.17 3.69
C LEU A 231 9.17 -2.14 3.45
N HIS A 232 9.18 -2.83 2.30
CA HIS A 232 10.22 -3.77 1.92
C HIS A 232 11.50 -3.02 1.50
N SER A 233 12.68 -3.50 1.91
CA SER A 233 13.97 -2.84 1.63
C SER A 233 14.29 -2.73 0.13
N LYS A 234 13.78 -3.67 -0.66
CA LYS A 234 13.87 -3.62 -2.14
C LYS A 234 12.65 -2.97 -2.78
N GLY A 235 11.73 -2.42 -2.01
CA GLY A 235 10.47 -1.82 -2.46
C GLY A 235 10.67 -0.55 -3.27
N GLU A 236 9.62 -0.13 -3.99
CA GLU A 236 9.69 1.06 -4.85
C GLU A 236 10.00 2.34 -4.08
N LEU A 237 9.44 2.49 -2.87
CA LEU A 237 9.66 3.66 -2.04
C LEU A 237 11.14 3.85 -1.71
N LEU A 238 11.81 2.83 -1.15
CA LEU A 238 13.21 2.95 -0.76
C LEU A 238 14.12 3.15 -1.98
N ARG A 239 13.85 2.48 -3.10
CA ARG A 239 14.62 2.66 -4.35
C ARG A 239 14.55 4.10 -4.88
N ARG A 240 13.42 4.79 -4.70
CA ARG A 240 13.20 6.13 -5.29
C ARG A 240 13.51 7.28 -4.33
N VAL A 241 13.30 7.09 -3.04
CA VAL A 241 13.43 8.14 -2.02
C VAL A 241 14.58 7.90 -1.04
N GLY A 242 14.95 6.64 -0.80
CA GLY A 242 15.96 6.24 0.20
C GLY A 242 17.41 6.63 -0.13
N GLY A 243 17.67 7.20 -1.31
CA GLY A 243 18.99 7.69 -1.69
C GLY A 243 20.06 6.60 -1.88
N VAL A 244 19.70 5.48 -2.50
CA VAL A 244 20.63 4.38 -2.84
C VAL A 244 21.05 4.45 -4.30
#